data_AF-A0AAU4DHF3-F1
#
_entry.id   AF-A0AAU4DHF3-F1
#
_cell.length_a   1.000
_cell.length_b   1.000
_cell.length_c   1.000
_cell.angle_alpha   90.00
_cell.angle_beta   90.00
_cell.angle_gamma   90.00
#
_symmetry.space_group_name_H-M   'P 1'
#
loop_
_entity.id
_entity.type
_entity.pdbx_description
1 polymer ?
#
loop_
_entity_poly.entity_id
_entity_poly.type
_entity_poly.pdbx_seq_one_letter_code
_entity_poly.pdbx_strand_id
1 'polypeptide(L)' 'MTQQDPSTDALKQSVVESFMAIIGAPDDLETARAADDAVRALDARLLAEAAAG' A
#
# COMPACT_ATOMS: atom_id res chain seq x y z
N MET A 1 17.65 12.21 8.42
CA MET A 1 17.18 11.07 7.62
C MET A 1 15.96 10.53 8.33
N THR A 2 14.77 10.81 7.80
CA THR A 2 13.52 10.25 8.34
C THR A 2 13.64 8.74 8.30
N GLN A 3 13.73 8.11 9.47
CA GLN A 3 13.74 6.66 9.64
C GLN A 3 12.44 6.15 9.02
N GLN A 4 12.51 5.69 7.77
CA GLN A 4 11.37 5.03 7.15
C GLN A 4 11.23 3.71 7.91
N ASP A 5 10.12 3.58 8.63
CA ASP A 5 9.81 2.36 9.35
C ASP A 5 9.81 1.21 8.33
N PRO A 6 10.57 0.12 8.55
CA PRO A 6 10.65 -0.99 7.60
C PRO A 6 9.26 -1.57 7.27
N SER A 7 8.29 -1.38 8.16
CA SER A 7 6.89 -1.73 7.93
C SER A 7 6.17 -0.83 6.91
N THR A 8 6.48 0.47 6.86
CA THR A 8 5.85 1.42 5.95
C THR A 8 6.45 1.31 4.55
N ASP A 9 7.74 0.99 4.44
CA ASP A 9 8.39 0.70 3.16
C ASP A 9 7.86 -0.60 2.52
N ALA A 10 7.68 -1.65 3.32
CA ALA A 10 7.04 -2.89 2.88
C ALA A 10 5.60 -2.68 2.37
N LEU A 11 4.83 -1.81 3.04
CA LEU A 11 3.48 -1.44 2.58
C LEU A 11 3.51 -0.69 1.24
N LYS A 12 4.48 0.22 1.03
CA LYS A 12 4.65 0.91 -0.26
C LYS A 12 5.02 -0.06 -1.38
N GLN A 13 5.92 -1.00 -1.12
CA GLN A 13 6.28 -2.03 -2.11
C GLN A 13 5.06 -2.89 -2.48
N SER A 14 4.27 -3.31 -1.48
CA SER A 14 3.04 -4.07 -1.71
C SER A 14 2.01 -3.32 -2.57
N VAL A 15 1.87 -2.00 -2.39
CA VAL A 15 1.02 -1.17 -3.25
C VAL A 15 1.55 -1.14 -4.69
N VAL A 16 2.86 -1.00 -4.90
CA VAL A 16 3.47 -0.99 -6.25
C VAL A 16 3.26 -2.33 -6.96
N GLU A 17 3.47 -3.44 -6.27
CA GLU A 17 3.24 -4.79 -6.81
C GLU A 17 1.76 -4.99 -7.19
N SER A 18 0.85 -4.50 -6.35
CA SER A 18 -0.59 -4.54 -6.61
C SER A 18 -0.98 -3.73 -7.85
N PHE A 19 -0.39 -2.55 -8.04
CA PHE A 19 -0.60 -1.75 -9.27
C PHE A 19 -0.07 -2.45 -10.52
N MET A 20 1.09 -3.11 -10.44
CA MET A 20 1.61 -3.89 -11.57
C MET A 20 0.70 -5.08 -11.91
N ALA A 21 0.12 -5.74 -10.91
CA ALA A 21 -0.83 -6.84 -11.12
C ALA A 21 -2.12 -6.36 -11.82
N ILE A 22 -2.69 -5.22 -11.40
CA ILE A 22 -3.87 -4.62 -12.05
C ILE A 22 -3.58 -4.26 -13.52
N ILE A 23 -2.39 -3.75 -13.83
CA ILE A 23 -2.01 -3.45 -15.22
C ILE A 23 -1.99 -4.73 -16.08
N GLY A 24 -1.57 -5.86 -15.50
CA GLY A 24 -1.55 -7.16 -16.18
C GLY A 24 -2.92 -7.84 -16.29
N ALA A 25 -3.85 -7.54 -15.37
CA ALA A 25 -5.19 -8.12 -15.31
C ALA A 25 -6.22 -7.10 -14.78
N PRO A 26 -6.65 -6.13 -15.59
CA PRO A 26 -7.53 -5.05 -15.13
C PRO A 26 -8.94 -5.52 -14.74
N ASP A 27 -9.36 -6.67 -15.26
CA ASP A 27 -10.69 -7.25 -15.04
C ASP A 27 -10.74 -8.18 -13.82
N ASP A 28 -9.59 -8.42 -13.19
CA ASP A 28 -9.50 -9.30 -12.03
C ASP A 28 -9.92 -8.56 -10.75
N LEU A 29 -11.18 -8.81 -10.36
CA LEU A 29 -11.79 -8.24 -9.18
C LEU A 29 -11.10 -8.68 -7.86
N GLU A 30 -10.44 -9.83 -7.84
CA GLU A 30 -9.70 -10.29 -6.66
C GLU A 30 -8.42 -9.46 -6.49
N THR A 31 -7.67 -9.29 -7.58
CA THR A 31 -6.50 -8.41 -7.62
C THR A 31 -6.87 -6.96 -7.27
N ALA A 32 -7.99 -6.46 -7.77
CA ALA A 32 -8.47 -5.11 -7.44
C ALA A 32 -8.80 -4.93 -5.95
N ARG A 33 -9.40 -5.95 -5.31
CA ARG A 33 -9.69 -5.93 -3.86
C ARG A 33 -8.43 -5.95 -3.02
N ALA A 34 -7.47 -6.82 -3.37
CA ALA A 34 -6.19 -6.91 -2.66
C ALA A 34 -5.42 -5.58 -2.73
N ALA A 35 -5.46 -4.90 -3.88
CA ALA A 35 -4.86 -3.58 -4.04
C ALA A 35 -5.55 -2.50 -3.16
N ASP A 36 -6.88 -2.49 -3.11
CA ASP A 36 -7.64 -1.56 -2.26
C ASP A 36 -7.28 -1.75 -0.78
N ASP A 37 -7.19 -3.00 -0.32
CA ASP A 37 -6.80 -3.32 1.06
C ASP A 37 -5.37 -2.84 1.38
N ALA A 38 -4.42 -3.03 0.46
CA ALA A 38 -3.04 -2.56 0.61
C ALA A 38 -2.96 -1.03 0.69
N VAL A 39 -3.73 -0.32 -0.15
CA VAL A 39 -3.80 1.16 -0.13
C VAL A 39 -4.38 1.66 1.19
N ARG A 40 -5.48 1.07 1.67
CA ARG A 40 -6.09 1.45 2.96
C ARG A 40 -5.15 1.21 4.14
N ALA A 41 -4.42 0.11 4.12
CA ALA A 41 -3.44 -0.20 5.16
C ALA A 41 -2.29 0.83 5.19
N LEU A 42 -1.80 1.24 4.02
CA LEU A 42 -0.79 2.29 3.90
C LEU A 42 -1.32 3.64 4.36
N ASP A 43 -2.53 4.02 3.94
CA ASP A 43 -3.18 5.28 4.33
C ASP A 43 -3.35 5.39 5.86
N ALA A 44 -3.88 4.32 6.48
CA ALA A 44 -4.03 4.26 7.93
C ALA A 44 -2.70 4.40 8.68
N ARG A 45 -1.62 3.81 8.14
CA ARG A 45 -0.28 3.93 8.72
C ARG A 45 0.26 5.35 8.61
N LEU A 46 0.14 5.98 7.44
CA LEU A 46 0.60 7.34 7.22
C LEU A 46 -0.16 8.36 8.08
N LEU A 47 -1.47 8.17 8.25
CA LEU A 47 -2.28 8.97 9.18
C LEU A 47 -1.81 8.82 10.63
N ALA A 48 -1.49 7.59 11.06
CA ALA A 48 -0.97 7.35 12.41
C ALA A 48 0.42 7.97 12.63
N GLU A 49 1.31 7.89 11.64
CA GLU A 49 2.62 8.55 11.67
C GLU A 49 2.47 10.08 11.74
N ALA A 50 1.57 10.66 10.95
CA ALA A 50 1.32 12.10 10.93
C ALA A 50 0.69 12.61 12.23
N ALA A 51 -0.14 11.81 12.90
CA ALA A 51 -0.74 12.16 14.18
C ALA A 51 0.22 11.99 15.38
N ALA A 52 1.29 11.23 15.21
CA ALA A 52 2.31 10.99 16.24
C ALA A 52 3.48 11.99 16.21
N GLY A 53 3.53 12.88 15.21
CA GLY A 53 4.54 13.94 15.05
C GLY A 53 4.00 15.32 15.42
#